data_AF-A0A8J2MNP6-F1
#
_entry.id   AF-A0A8J2MNP6-F1
#
_cell.length_a   1.000
_cell.length_b   1.000
_cell.length_c   1.000
_cell.angle_alpha   90.00
_cell.angle_beta   90.00
_cell.angle_gamma   90.00
#
_symmetry.space_group_name_H-M   'P 1'
#
loop_
_entity.id
_entity.type
_entity.pdbx_description
1 polymer ?
#
loop_
_entity_poly.entity_id
_entity_poly.type
_entity_poly.pdbx_seq_one_letter_code
_entity_poly.pdbx_strand_id
1 'polypeptide(L)'
;MEEKFTSAAEELQAAEEELSELRVALNNAKRTIKILRMENAEQAKKIEFLAANKQKNPASKERDKEVSSSNHISKKDLQTLVDELNEEKMALNLALESSKAAESRAAFENSRLKEERKEWVQMQKDLLVAVKVANDFKMEAQKEMLKLWDRITELQRRRQSAAFSAPQRSSVALYEKNFKSWEDKAWQRLMLGCERGSRRNTLLRWCQEAVAKFPHIEITNFSSSWADGRALCCLLASFYPDKLNIDKIPTLEAEECLELAISIGADMGVEVKVKVADFRKEDRPDWSLVMRYILNLYYLISDGSHC
;
A
#
# COMPACT_ATOMS: atom_id res chain seq x y z
N MET A 1 -13.44 -1.52 5.72
CA MET A 1 -12.64 -0.85 4.67
C MET A 1 -13.47 0.20 3.95
N GLU A 2 -14.72 -0.10 3.59
CA GLU A 2 -15.65 0.85 2.95
C GLU A 2 -15.90 2.12 3.77
N GLU A 3 -16.08 2.04 5.10
CA GLU A 3 -16.27 3.23 5.96
C GLU A 3 -15.06 4.18 6.00
N LYS A 4 -13.84 3.66 5.80
CA LYS A 4 -12.64 4.51 5.74
C LYS A 4 -12.53 5.24 4.39
N PHE A 5 -13.08 4.66 3.33
CA PHE A 5 -13.10 5.28 2.00
C PHE A 5 -14.18 6.37 1.88
N THR A 6 -15.32 6.21 2.55
CA THR A 6 -16.38 7.23 2.58
C THR A 6 -15.92 8.48 3.35
N SER A 7 -15.27 8.30 4.50
CA SER A 7 -14.72 9.41 5.30
C SER A 7 -13.71 10.26 4.50
N ALA A 8 -12.80 9.62 3.76
CA ALA A 8 -11.81 10.34 2.96
C ALA A 8 -12.41 11.06 1.76
N ALA A 9 -13.51 10.55 1.19
CA ALA A 9 -14.22 11.20 0.09
C ALA A 9 -14.99 12.44 0.57
N GLU A 10 -15.60 12.37 1.75
CA GLU A 10 -16.28 13.50 2.39
C GLU A 10 -15.27 14.61 2.76
N GLU A 11 -14.11 14.26 3.30
CA GLU A 11 -13.02 15.19 3.58
C GLU A 11 -12.48 15.87 2.31
N LEU A 12 -12.34 15.11 1.22
CA LEU A 12 -11.91 15.66 -0.07
C LEU A 12 -12.94 16.64 -0.65
N GLN A 13 -14.22 16.30 -0.56
CA GLN A 13 -15.32 17.15 -1.04
C GLN A 13 -15.39 18.45 -0.23
N ALA A 14 -15.25 18.38 1.10
CA ALA A 14 -15.20 19.57 1.96
C ALA A 14 -14.02 20.48 1.60
N ALA A 15 -12.83 19.90 1.37
CA ALA A 15 -11.66 20.68 0.95
C ALA A 15 -11.82 21.32 -0.44
N GLU A 16 -12.53 20.67 -1.36
CA GLU A 16 -12.84 21.24 -2.68
C GLU A 16 -13.81 22.42 -2.59
N GLU A 17 -14.78 22.36 -1.67
CA GLU A 17 -15.72 23.44 -1.41
C GLU A 17 -15.04 24.66 -0.79
N GLU A 18 -14.17 24.46 0.22
CA GLU A 18 -13.35 25.52 0.81
C GLU A 18 -12.44 26.18 -0.25
N LEU A 19 -11.82 25.40 -1.14
CA LEU A 19 -11.01 25.94 -2.25
C LEU A 19 -11.84 26.78 -3.23
N SER A 20 -13.10 26.44 -3.44
CA SER A 20 -14.03 27.22 -4.28
C SER A 20 -14.32 28.58 -3.64
N GLU A 21 -14.63 28.60 -2.34
CA GLU A 21 -14.88 29.83 -1.59
C GLU A 21 -13.65 30.75 -1.56
N LEU A 22 -12.47 30.20 -1.28
CA LEU A 22 -11.22 30.96 -1.29
C LEU A 22 -10.91 31.57 -2.66
N ARG A 23 -11.25 30.89 -3.76
CA ARG A 23 -11.11 31.44 -5.12
C ARG A 23 -12.03 32.63 -5.36
N VAL A 24 -13.27 32.57 -4.87
CA VAL A 24 -14.22 33.67 -4.96
C VAL A 24 -13.73 34.87 -4.15
N ALA A 25 -13.30 34.64 -2.91
CA ALA A 25 -12.74 35.68 -2.04
C ALA A 25 -11.51 36.36 -2.66
N LEU A 26 -10.59 35.57 -3.23
CA LEU A 26 -9.40 36.08 -3.93
C LEU A 26 -9.78 36.96 -5.13
N ASN A 27 -10.77 36.55 -5.93
CA ASN A 27 -11.23 37.35 -7.06
C ASN A 27 -11.87 38.67 -6.62
N ASN A 28 -12.64 38.66 -5.53
CA ASN A 28 -13.20 39.87 -4.96
C ASN A 28 -12.12 40.81 -4.43
N ALA A 29 -11.14 40.29 -3.68
CA ALA A 29 -10.00 41.07 -3.20
C ALA A 29 -9.21 41.70 -4.35
N LYS A 30 -8.95 40.96 -5.43
CA LYS A 30 -8.30 41.49 -6.65
C LYS A 30 -9.08 42.65 -7.28
N ARG A 31 -10.41 42.57 -7.32
CA ARG A 31 -11.27 43.67 -7.82
C ARG A 31 -11.15 44.90 -6.91
N THR A 32 -11.22 44.72 -5.60
CA THR A 32 -11.07 45.82 -4.63
C THR A 32 -9.72 46.51 -4.74
N ILE A 33 -8.63 45.74 -4.82
CA ILE A 33 -7.28 46.28 -5.01
C ILE A 33 -7.20 47.10 -6.31
N LYS A 34 -7.84 46.65 -7.38
CA LYS A 34 -7.88 47.39 -8.65
C LYS A 34 -8.60 48.73 -8.49
N ILE A 35 -9.72 48.77 -7.78
CA ILE A 35 -10.47 50.01 -7.50
C ILE A 35 -9.62 50.98 -6.68
N LEU A 36 -9.05 50.51 -5.55
CA LEU A 36 -8.21 51.35 -4.69
C LEU A 36 -6.98 51.91 -5.43
N ARG A 37 -6.39 51.14 -6.36
CA ARG A 37 -5.31 51.63 -7.22
C ARG A 37 -5.76 52.75 -8.16
N MET A 38 -6.97 52.66 -8.70
CA MET A 38 -7.54 53.72 -9.54
C MET A 38 -7.82 54.99 -8.72
N GLU A 39 -8.41 54.85 -7.53
CA GLU A 39 -8.69 55.96 -6.63
C GLU A 39 -7.40 56.66 -6.16
N ASN A 40 -6.37 55.90 -5.77
CA ASN A 40 -5.07 56.46 -5.40
C ASN A 40 -4.41 57.22 -6.56
N ALA A 41 -4.54 56.73 -7.79
CA ALA A 41 -4.03 57.42 -8.97
C ALA A 41 -4.79 58.72 -9.24
N GLU A 42 -6.09 58.77 -8.97
CA GLU A 42 -6.91 59.97 -9.10
C GLU A 42 -6.59 61.01 -8.02
N GLN A 43 -6.41 60.56 -6.77
CA GLN A 43 -5.98 61.43 -5.66
C GLN A 43 -4.59 62.03 -5.92
N ALA A 44 -3.64 61.25 -6.45
CA ALA A 44 -2.32 61.74 -6.81
C ALA A 44 -2.39 62.89 -7.84
N LYS A 45 -3.20 62.74 -8.89
CA LYS A 45 -3.44 63.81 -9.88
C LYS A 45 -4.05 65.07 -9.24
N LYS A 46 -4.97 64.90 -8.29
CA LYS A 46 -5.60 66.03 -7.58
C LYS A 46 -4.58 66.78 -6.71
N ILE A 47 -3.69 66.07 -6.04
CA ILE A 47 -2.60 66.64 -5.26
C ILE A 47 -1.64 67.43 -6.17
N GLU A 48 -1.24 66.85 -7.30
CA GLU A 48 -0.39 67.54 -8.30
C GLU A 48 -1.06 68.82 -8.82
N PHE A 49 -2.36 68.77 -9.12
CA PHE A 49 -3.11 69.94 -9.57
C PHE A 49 -3.16 71.05 -8.50
N LEU A 50 -3.43 70.69 -7.24
CA LEU A 50 -3.44 71.63 -6.13
C LEU A 50 -2.05 72.23 -5.87
N ALA A 51 -0.98 71.43 -6.00
CA ALA A 51 0.40 71.89 -5.89
C ALA A 51 0.79 72.87 -7.01
N ALA A 52 0.40 72.57 -8.25
CA ALA A 52 0.63 73.44 -9.41
C ALA A 52 -0.13 74.76 -9.32
N ASN A 53 -1.36 74.75 -8.80
CA ASN A 53 -2.16 75.96 -8.61
C ASN A 53 -1.57 76.88 -7.51
N LYS A 54 -0.94 76.28 -6.48
CA LYS A 54 -0.23 77.02 -5.42
C LYS A 54 1.03 77.73 -5.93
N GLN A 55 1.68 77.22 -6.98
CA GLN A 55 2.84 77.87 -7.63
C GLN A 55 2.46 78.98 -8.62
N LYS A 56 1.23 78.98 -9.18
CA LYS A 56 0.77 80.00 -10.14
C LYS A 56 0.18 81.27 -9.52
N ASN A 57 0.02 81.31 -8.20
CA ASN A 57 -0.55 82.47 -7.49
C ASN A 57 0.47 83.03 -6.46
N PRO A 58 1.37 83.96 -6.84
CA PRO A 58 2.30 84.57 -5.88
C PRO A 58 1.67 85.69 -5.04
N ALA A 59 0.38 85.99 -5.22
CA ALA A 59 -0.33 87.06 -4.53
C ALA A 59 -1.18 86.54 -3.35
N SER A 60 -0.53 85.93 -2.35
CA SER A 60 -1.10 85.81 -1.01
C SER A 60 0.01 85.69 0.04
N LYS A 61 0.87 86.71 0.10
CA LYS A 61 1.78 86.98 1.23
C LYS A 61 1.39 88.19 2.07
N GLU A 62 0.25 88.84 1.78
CA GLU A 62 -0.28 89.93 2.59
C GLU A 62 -1.72 89.62 3.00
N ARG A 63 -1.89 88.74 4.00
CA ARG A 63 -3.05 88.76 4.90
C ARG A 63 -2.83 87.92 6.18
N ASP A 64 -1.61 87.87 6.69
CA ASP A 64 -1.30 87.29 8.00
C ASP A 64 -1.20 88.40 9.07
N LYS A 65 -2.28 89.18 9.22
CA LYS A 65 -2.51 90.05 10.38
C LYS A 65 -4.02 90.14 10.66
N GLU A 66 -4.69 89.00 10.84
CA GLU A 66 -5.95 88.91 11.60
C GLU A 66 -6.45 87.46 11.74
N VAL A 67 -5.59 86.52 12.17
CA VAL A 67 -6.05 85.29 12.83
C VAL A 67 -5.04 84.91 13.91
N SER A 68 -4.92 85.76 14.93
CA SER A 68 -4.44 85.31 16.24
C SER A 68 -5.60 84.64 16.96
N SER A 69 -5.88 83.39 16.59
CA SER A 69 -6.52 82.38 17.44
C SER A 69 -6.63 81.08 16.64
N SER A 70 -5.55 80.30 16.64
CA SER A 70 -5.54 78.85 16.90
C SER A 70 -4.30 78.19 16.28
N ASN A 71 -3.43 77.68 17.18
CA ASN A 71 -2.36 76.69 16.98
C ASN A 71 -1.07 77.11 16.25
N HIS A 72 -0.10 77.61 17.02
CA HIS A 72 1.30 77.74 16.61
C HIS A 72 2.05 76.42 16.93
N ILE A 73 2.27 75.57 15.94
CA ILE A 73 3.15 74.38 16.07
C ILE A 73 4.60 74.83 15.93
N SER A 74 5.49 74.42 16.84
CA SER A 74 6.91 74.82 16.82
C SER A 74 7.65 74.14 15.67
N LYS A 75 8.67 74.81 15.10
CA LYS A 75 9.55 74.22 14.06
C LYS A 75 10.18 72.89 14.52
N LYS A 76 10.36 72.71 15.83
CA LYS A 76 10.84 71.47 16.46
C LYS A 76 9.81 70.34 16.34
N ASP A 77 8.53 70.64 16.57
CA ASP A 77 7.44 69.66 16.51
C ASP A 77 7.20 69.19 15.07
N LEU A 78 7.34 70.11 14.10
CA LEU A 78 7.30 69.75 12.67
C LEU A 78 8.46 68.83 12.26
N GLN A 79 9.64 68.99 12.86
CA GLN A 79 10.78 68.12 12.57
C GLN A 79 10.55 66.72 13.14
N THR A 80 10.05 66.62 14.37
CA THR A 80 9.69 65.33 14.99
C THR A 80 8.65 64.57 14.17
N LEU A 81 7.59 65.26 13.71
CA LEU A 81 6.57 64.67 12.84
C LEU A 81 7.12 64.19 11.50
N VAL A 82 8.10 64.89 10.92
CA VAL A 82 8.76 64.47 9.67
C VAL A 82 9.63 63.23 9.89
N ASP A 83 10.32 63.14 11.02
CA ASP A 83 11.14 61.98 11.35
C ASP A 83 10.26 60.75 11.62
N GLU A 84 9.16 60.89 12.36
CA GLU A 84 8.14 59.84 12.56
C GLU A 84 7.54 59.37 11.23
N LEU A 85 7.18 60.30 10.33
CA LEU A 85 6.62 59.96 9.01
C LEU A 85 7.65 59.23 8.13
N ASN A 86 8.94 59.58 8.25
CA ASN A 86 10.01 58.89 7.53
C ASN A 86 10.26 57.48 8.06
N GLU A 87 10.20 57.28 9.37
CA GLU A 87 10.26 55.95 9.99
C GLU A 87 9.07 55.08 9.57
N GLU A 88 7.86 55.61 9.60
CA GLU A 88 6.65 54.91 9.16
C GLU A 88 6.73 54.55 7.67
N LYS A 89 7.22 55.47 6.83
CA LYS A 89 7.48 55.22 5.40
C LYS A 89 8.52 54.12 5.18
N MET A 90 9.57 54.07 6.00
CA MET A 90 10.60 53.02 5.93
C MET A 90 10.01 51.66 6.32
N ALA A 91 9.21 51.60 7.39
CA ALA A 91 8.50 50.39 7.81
C ALA A 91 7.53 49.88 6.73
N LEU A 92 6.77 50.78 6.10
CA LEU A 92 5.88 50.44 4.99
C LEU A 92 6.62 49.87 3.78
N ASN A 93 7.79 50.42 3.43
CA ASN A 93 8.61 49.89 2.33
C ASN A 93 9.15 48.49 2.65
N LEU A 94 9.61 48.25 3.89
CA LEU A 94 10.03 46.92 4.34
C LEU A 94 8.88 45.91 4.29
N ALA A 95 7.69 46.30 4.75
CA ALA A 95 6.49 45.47 4.69
C ALA A 95 6.11 45.15 3.23
N LEU A 96 6.18 46.14 2.33
CA LEU A 96 5.90 45.96 0.91
C LEU A 96 6.85 44.96 0.24
N GLU A 97 8.16 45.05 0.52
CA GLU A 97 9.14 44.10 -0.02
C GLU A 97 8.94 42.69 0.55
N SER A 98 8.61 42.58 1.85
CA SER A 98 8.28 41.28 2.45
C SER A 98 7.02 40.64 1.83
N SER A 99 6.02 41.47 1.49
CA SER A 99 4.79 41.04 0.82
C SER A 99 5.05 40.56 -0.60
N LYS A 100 5.85 41.30 -1.39
CA LYS A 100 6.28 40.87 -2.73
C LYS A 100 7.05 39.55 -2.72
N ALA A 101 7.92 39.37 -1.72
CA ALA A 101 8.65 38.13 -1.53
C ALA A 101 7.71 36.96 -1.20
N ALA A 102 6.71 37.19 -0.35
CA ALA A 102 5.68 36.19 -0.03
C ALA A 102 4.83 35.84 -1.27
N GLU A 103 4.43 36.81 -2.09
CA GLU A 103 3.70 36.57 -3.34
C GLU A 103 4.52 35.72 -4.32
N SER A 104 5.82 35.98 -4.42
CA SER A 104 6.73 35.22 -5.30
C SER A 104 6.89 33.77 -4.83
N ARG A 105 7.00 33.54 -3.51
CA ARG A 105 7.02 32.19 -2.92
C ARG A 105 5.71 31.45 -3.16
N ALA A 106 4.58 32.10 -2.91
CA ALA A 106 3.26 31.50 -3.16
C ALA A 106 3.07 31.16 -4.65
N ALA A 107 3.55 31.99 -5.57
CA ALA A 107 3.51 31.71 -7.00
C ALA A 107 4.34 30.48 -7.37
N PHE A 108 5.53 30.34 -6.79
CA PHE A 108 6.39 29.16 -6.99
C PHE A 108 5.74 27.88 -6.44
N GLU A 109 5.24 27.91 -5.22
CA GLU A 109 4.54 26.77 -4.60
C GLU A 109 3.30 26.37 -5.38
N ASN A 110 2.51 27.33 -5.86
CA ASN A 110 1.35 27.07 -6.71
C ASN A 110 1.75 26.44 -8.05
N SER A 111 2.89 26.84 -8.63
CA SER A 111 3.43 26.17 -9.82
C SER A 111 3.84 24.73 -9.54
N ARG A 112 4.47 24.45 -8.39
CA ARG A 112 4.84 23.10 -7.97
C ARG A 112 3.60 22.21 -7.75
N LEU A 113 2.62 22.71 -6.98
CA LEU A 113 1.37 21.99 -6.72
C LEU A 113 0.57 21.71 -8.00
N LYS A 114 0.66 22.59 -9.01
CA LYS A 114 0.06 22.33 -10.32
C LYS A 114 0.72 21.16 -11.04
N GLU A 115 2.04 21.03 -10.93
CA GLU A 115 2.76 19.92 -11.54
C GLU A 115 2.46 18.61 -10.83
N GLU A 116 2.51 18.59 -9.50
CA GLU A 116 2.10 17.44 -8.68
C GLU A 116 0.65 17.02 -9.00
N ARG A 117 -0.27 17.98 -9.18
CA ARG A 117 -1.65 17.68 -9.60
C ARG A 117 -1.70 16.99 -10.98
N LYS A 118 -0.86 17.37 -11.94
CA LYS A 118 -0.81 16.71 -13.25
C LYS A 118 -0.29 15.29 -13.13
N GLU A 119 0.76 15.07 -12.35
CA GLU A 119 1.30 13.75 -12.07
C GLU A 119 0.25 12.86 -11.41
N TRP A 120 -0.47 13.40 -10.43
CA TRP A 120 -1.55 12.68 -9.75
C TRP A 120 -2.69 12.28 -10.71
N VAL A 121 -3.09 13.19 -11.60
CA VAL A 121 -4.08 12.91 -12.65
C VAL A 121 -3.55 11.85 -13.62
N GLN A 122 -2.26 11.84 -13.94
CA GLN A 122 -1.67 10.81 -14.78
C GLN A 122 -1.64 9.46 -14.08
N MET A 123 -1.27 9.41 -12.81
CA MET A 123 -1.30 8.19 -11.99
C MET A 123 -2.72 7.61 -11.91
N GLN A 124 -3.75 8.45 -11.80
CA GLN A 124 -5.14 8.00 -11.82
C GLN A 124 -5.51 7.31 -13.15
N LYS A 125 -5.05 7.84 -14.28
CA LYS A 125 -5.26 7.21 -15.59
C LYS A 125 -4.56 5.87 -15.68
N ASP A 126 -3.30 5.82 -15.26
CA ASP A 126 -2.49 4.60 -15.31
C ASP A 126 -3.10 3.51 -14.41
N LEU A 127 -3.63 3.89 -13.24
CA LEU A 127 -4.36 2.99 -12.36
C LEU A 127 -5.61 2.43 -13.03
N LEU A 128 -6.41 3.26 -13.71
CA LEU A 128 -7.59 2.80 -14.44
C LEU A 128 -7.23 1.80 -15.55
N VAL A 129 -6.12 2.03 -16.26
CA VAL A 129 -5.62 1.09 -17.27
C VAL A 129 -5.22 -0.23 -16.61
N ALA A 130 -4.47 -0.19 -15.49
CA ALA A 130 -4.06 -1.37 -14.77
C ALA A 130 -5.26 -2.19 -14.25
N VAL A 131 -6.27 -1.51 -13.68
CA VAL A 131 -7.52 -2.14 -13.22
C VAL A 131 -8.26 -2.80 -14.38
N LYS A 132 -8.34 -2.12 -15.53
CA LYS A 132 -8.97 -2.67 -16.73
C LYS A 132 -8.24 -3.93 -17.21
N VAL A 133 -6.91 -3.89 -17.33
CA VAL A 133 -6.09 -5.03 -17.72
C VAL A 133 -6.26 -6.20 -16.75
N ALA A 134 -6.28 -5.93 -15.44
CA ALA A 134 -6.52 -6.96 -14.43
C ALA A 134 -7.91 -7.60 -14.57
N ASN A 135 -8.93 -6.79 -14.88
CA ASN A 135 -10.28 -7.29 -15.09
C ASN A 135 -10.40 -8.11 -16.39
N ASP A 136 -9.75 -7.69 -17.47
CA ASP A 136 -9.69 -8.43 -18.74
C ASP A 136 -8.99 -9.78 -18.54
N PHE A 137 -7.86 -9.80 -17.81
CA PHE A 137 -7.17 -11.03 -17.45
C PHE A 137 -8.04 -11.96 -16.61
N LYS A 138 -8.77 -11.42 -15.62
CA LYS A 138 -9.72 -12.18 -14.80
C LYS A 138 -10.82 -12.80 -15.67
N MET A 139 -11.40 -12.03 -16.58
CA MET A 139 -12.46 -12.51 -17.48
C MET A 139 -11.96 -13.63 -18.40
N GLU A 140 -10.77 -13.48 -18.98
CA GLU A 140 -10.20 -14.52 -19.85
C GLU A 140 -9.86 -15.79 -19.06
N ALA A 141 -9.28 -15.65 -17.87
CA ALA A 141 -9.01 -16.78 -16.98
C ALA A 141 -10.31 -17.52 -16.57
N GLN A 142 -11.38 -16.78 -16.25
CA GLN A 142 -12.69 -17.36 -15.93
C GLN A 142 -13.29 -18.11 -17.13
N LYS A 143 -13.15 -17.56 -18.34
CA LYS A 143 -13.62 -18.18 -19.57
C LYS A 143 -12.87 -19.48 -19.88
N GLU A 144 -11.54 -19.49 -19.74
CA GLU A 144 -10.74 -20.73 -19.88
C GLU A 144 -11.12 -21.76 -18.81
N MET A 145 -11.35 -21.33 -17.57
CA MET A 145 -11.85 -22.21 -16.52
C MET A 145 -13.20 -22.84 -16.90
N LEU A 146 -14.12 -22.07 -17.47
CA LEU A 146 -15.42 -22.56 -17.91
C LEU A 146 -15.28 -23.59 -19.05
N LYS A 147 -14.42 -23.31 -20.05
CA LYS A 147 -14.12 -24.25 -21.15
C LYS A 147 -13.57 -25.58 -20.62
N LEU A 148 -12.66 -25.53 -19.65
CA LEU A 148 -12.11 -26.72 -19.01
C LEU A 148 -13.18 -27.47 -18.23
N TRP A 149 -14.07 -26.74 -17.54
CA TRP A 149 -15.18 -27.33 -16.80
C TRP A 149 -16.18 -28.04 -17.72
N ASP A 150 -16.54 -27.44 -18.86
CA ASP A 150 -17.35 -28.07 -19.89
C ASP A 150 -16.66 -29.31 -20.45
N ARG A 151 -15.34 -29.23 -20.68
CA ARG A 151 -14.56 -30.38 -21.17
C ARG A 151 -14.55 -31.52 -20.15
N ILE A 152 -14.39 -31.22 -18.86
CA ILE A 152 -14.44 -32.21 -17.78
C ILE A 152 -15.82 -32.85 -17.72
N THR A 153 -16.88 -32.04 -17.78
CA THR A 153 -18.27 -32.50 -17.75
C THR A 153 -18.58 -33.40 -18.94
N GLU A 154 -18.15 -33.03 -20.14
CA GLU A 154 -18.31 -33.84 -21.36
C GLU A 154 -17.53 -35.16 -21.26
N LEU A 155 -16.30 -35.14 -20.73
CA LEU A 155 -15.51 -36.35 -20.50
C LEU A 155 -16.17 -37.25 -19.45
N GLN A 156 -16.73 -36.68 -18.38
CA GLN A 156 -17.49 -37.43 -17.38
C GLN A 156 -18.76 -38.05 -17.98
N ARG A 157 -19.49 -37.32 -18.83
CA ARG A 157 -20.66 -37.83 -19.56
C ARG A 157 -20.28 -38.98 -20.48
N ARG A 158 -19.21 -38.83 -21.28
CA ARG A 158 -18.67 -39.91 -22.13
C ARG A 158 -18.28 -41.15 -21.31
N ARG A 159 -17.67 -40.95 -20.15
CA ARG A 159 -17.33 -42.03 -19.21
C ARG A 159 -18.58 -42.76 -18.70
N GLN A 160 -19.63 -42.02 -18.34
CA GLN A 160 -20.91 -42.60 -17.90
C GLN A 160 -21.63 -43.35 -19.04
N SER A 161 -21.62 -42.79 -20.26
CA SER A 161 -22.20 -43.46 -21.44
C SER A 161 -21.44 -44.74 -21.81
N ALA A 162 -20.10 -44.74 -21.70
CA ALA A 162 -19.28 -45.95 -21.91
C ALA A 162 -19.47 -47.00 -20.80
N ALA A 163 -19.83 -46.58 -19.58
CA ALA A 163 -20.14 -47.51 -18.49
C ALA A 163 -21.46 -48.29 -18.71
N PHE A 164 -22.34 -47.82 -19.59
CA PHE A 164 -23.63 -48.47 -19.88
C PHE A 164 -23.53 -49.63 -20.89
N SER A 165 -22.40 -49.79 -21.60
CA SER A 165 -22.19 -50.90 -22.56
C SER A 165 -21.31 -52.04 -22.02
N ALA A 166 -20.83 -51.95 -20.77
CA ALA A 166 -20.00 -52.96 -20.15
C ALA A 166 -20.84 -53.84 -19.19
N PRO A 167 -20.66 -55.18 -19.16
CA PRO A 167 -21.43 -56.03 -18.27
C PRO A 167 -21.21 -55.65 -16.80
N GLN A 168 -22.33 -55.61 -16.06
CA GLN A 168 -22.44 -55.32 -14.63
C GLN A 168 -21.27 -55.89 -13.81
N ARG A 169 -20.29 -55.04 -13.50
CA ARG A 169 -19.43 -55.21 -12.32
C ARG A 169 -19.72 -54.06 -11.38
N SER A 170 -20.16 -54.43 -10.18
CA SER A 170 -20.50 -53.59 -9.04
C SER A 170 -19.84 -52.21 -9.03
N SER A 171 -20.68 -51.17 -9.03
CA SER A 171 -20.33 -49.74 -9.01
C SER A 171 -19.45 -49.34 -7.81
N VAL A 172 -19.43 -50.14 -6.74
CA VAL A 172 -18.60 -49.89 -5.55
C VAL A 172 -17.10 -50.07 -5.86
N ALA A 173 -16.74 -50.93 -6.82
CA ALA A 173 -15.33 -51.23 -7.13
C ALA A 173 -14.68 -50.25 -8.14
N LEU A 174 -15.44 -49.32 -8.73
CA LEU A 174 -14.93 -48.40 -9.77
C LEU A 174 -14.49 -47.04 -9.23
N TYR A 175 -14.93 -46.64 -8.03
CA TYR A 175 -14.40 -45.45 -7.35
C TYR A 175 -13.05 -45.70 -6.65
N GLU A 176 -12.68 -46.97 -6.45
CA GLU A 176 -11.39 -47.37 -5.89
C GLU A 176 -10.25 -47.39 -6.93
N LYS A 177 -10.57 -47.31 -8.23
CA LYS A 177 -9.65 -47.79 -9.29
C LYS A 177 -8.72 -46.78 -9.93
N ASN A 178 -8.70 -45.52 -9.49
CA ASN A 178 -7.84 -44.48 -10.08
C ASN A 178 -6.82 -43.82 -9.13
N PHE A 179 -6.64 -44.31 -7.91
CA PHE A 179 -5.56 -43.84 -7.02
C PHE A 179 -4.33 -44.75 -7.17
N LYS A 180 -3.54 -44.54 -8.24
CA LYS A 180 -2.35 -45.38 -8.51
C LYS A 180 -1.10 -44.93 -7.77
N SER A 181 -1.01 -43.68 -7.33
CA SER A 181 0.13 -43.16 -6.55
C SER A 181 -0.22 -43.00 -5.07
N TRP A 182 0.75 -43.22 -4.18
CA TRP A 182 0.62 -42.88 -2.76
C TRP A 182 0.31 -41.39 -2.57
N GLU A 183 0.77 -40.53 -3.48
CA GLU A 183 0.52 -39.08 -3.45
C GLU A 183 -0.98 -38.76 -3.54
N ASP A 184 -1.69 -39.43 -4.44
CA ASP A 184 -3.12 -39.18 -4.64
C ASP A 184 -3.91 -39.62 -3.40
N LYS A 185 -3.52 -40.76 -2.80
CA LYS A 185 -4.12 -41.26 -1.56
C LYS A 185 -3.84 -40.32 -0.39
N ALA A 186 -2.60 -39.82 -0.27
CA ALA A 186 -2.21 -38.85 0.73
C ALA A 186 -3.02 -37.56 0.62
N TRP A 187 -3.15 -37.02 -0.60
CA TRP A 187 -3.95 -35.82 -0.84
C TRP A 187 -5.43 -36.03 -0.55
N GLN A 188 -5.99 -37.19 -0.93
CA GLN A 188 -7.39 -37.50 -0.65
C GLN A 188 -7.65 -37.54 0.85
N ARG A 189 -6.77 -38.19 1.63
CA ARG A 189 -6.88 -38.28 3.09
C ARG A 189 -6.75 -36.91 3.75
N LEU A 190 -5.71 -36.16 3.38
CA LEU A 190 -5.43 -34.85 3.96
C LEU A 190 -6.53 -33.82 3.67
N MET A 191 -7.15 -33.91 2.49
CA MET A 191 -8.22 -33.01 2.08
C MET A 191 -9.62 -33.45 2.56
N LEU A 192 -9.75 -34.64 3.15
CA LEU A 192 -11.02 -35.15 3.62
C LEU A 192 -11.54 -34.26 4.77
N GLY A 193 -12.73 -33.68 4.62
CA GLY A 193 -13.32 -32.77 5.62
C GLY A 193 -12.86 -31.30 5.51
N CYS A 194 -11.98 -30.96 4.56
CA CYS A 194 -11.63 -29.56 4.30
C CYS A 194 -12.64 -28.92 3.35
N GLU A 195 -13.59 -28.14 3.90
CA GLU A 195 -14.65 -27.49 3.11
C GLU A 195 -14.11 -26.39 2.18
N ARG A 196 -13.00 -25.74 2.53
CA ARG A 196 -12.36 -24.66 1.74
C ARG A 196 -10.83 -24.61 1.98
N GLY A 197 -10.04 -24.60 0.90
CA GLY A 197 -8.58 -24.44 0.98
C GLY A 197 -7.82 -25.09 -0.17
N SER A 198 -6.61 -24.60 -0.48
CA SER A 198 -5.70 -25.23 -1.45
C SER A 198 -4.95 -26.40 -0.79
N ARG A 199 -4.51 -27.39 -1.59
CA ARG A 199 -3.64 -28.50 -1.15
C ARG A 199 -2.45 -28.01 -0.31
N ARG A 200 -1.82 -26.92 -0.77
CA ARG A 200 -0.71 -26.26 -0.08
C ARG A 200 -1.11 -25.76 1.30
N ASN A 201 -2.21 -25.01 1.42
CA ASN A 201 -2.61 -24.43 2.69
C ASN A 201 -3.08 -25.49 3.69
N THR A 202 -3.72 -26.56 3.21
CA THR A 202 -4.12 -27.68 4.07
C THR A 202 -2.90 -28.42 4.62
N LEU A 203 -1.91 -28.75 3.78
CA LEU A 203 -0.67 -29.38 4.26
C LEU A 203 0.11 -28.48 5.21
N LEU A 204 0.14 -27.17 4.95
CA LEU A 204 0.80 -26.20 5.80
C LEU A 204 0.15 -26.15 7.20
N ARG A 205 -1.18 -26.12 7.24
CA ARG A 205 -1.94 -26.16 8.49
C ARG A 205 -1.64 -27.43 9.28
N TRP A 206 -1.62 -28.58 8.61
CA TRP A 206 -1.24 -29.85 9.26
C TRP A 206 0.17 -29.78 9.87
N CYS A 207 1.16 -29.22 9.15
CA CYS A 207 2.51 -29.04 9.69
C CYS A 207 2.50 -28.14 10.94
N GLN A 208 1.79 -27.01 10.87
CA GLN A 208 1.69 -26.04 11.97
C GLN A 208 1.02 -26.65 13.21
N GLU A 209 -0.05 -27.39 13.03
CA GLU A 209 -0.74 -28.12 14.11
C GLU A 209 0.18 -29.20 14.71
N ALA A 210 0.90 -29.94 13.87
CA ALA A 210 1.82 -30.97 14.33
C ALA A 210 2.97 -30.40 15.18
N VAL A 211 3.50 -29.21 14.86
CA VAL A 211 4.60 -28.59 15.62
C VAL A 211 4.15 -27.60 16.69
N ALA A 212 2.85 -27.43 16.92
CA ALA A 212 2.30 -26.40 17.82
C ALA A 212 2.84 -26.47 19.26
N LYS A 213 3.34 -27.63 19.70
CA LYS A 213 3.96 -27.83 21.02
C LYS A 213 5.39 -27.27 21.14
N PHE A 214 6.00 -26.83 20.04
CA PHE A 214 7.37 -26.31 20.01
C PHE A 214 7.37 -24.79 19.82
N PRO A 215 7.59 -23.99 20.89
CA PRO A 215 7.45 -22.54 20.83
C PRO A 215 8.55 -21.83 20.01
N HIS A 216 9.65 -22.53 19.69
CA HIS A 216 10.79 -21.96 18.98
C HIS A 216 10.78 -22.22 17.47
N ILE A 217 9.71 -22.84 16.94
CA ILE A 217 9.57 -23.16 15.52
C ILE A 217 8.28 -22.57 14.96
N GLU A 218 8.41 -21.84 13.85
CA GLU A 218 7.28 -21.31 13.10
C GLU A 218 7.39 -21.73 11.62
N ILE A 219 6.39 -22.47 11.14
CA ILE A 219 6.32 -22.92 9.75
C ILE A 219 5.35 -22.01 9.00
N THR A 220 5.85 -21.18 8.09
CA THR A 220 5.03 -20.24 7.31
C THR A 220 4.97 -20.59 5.82
N ASN A 221 5.87 -21.46 5.35
CA ASN A 221 6.01 -21.81 3.94
C ASN A 221 6.63 -23.21 3.75
N PHE A 222 6.86 -23.62 2.49
CA PHE A 222 7.52 -24.88 2.11
C PHE A 222 8.92 -24.67 1.53
N SER A 223 9.56 -23.53 1.79
CA SER A 223 10.93 -23.25 1.38
C SER A 223 11.78 -22.90 2.60
N SER A 224 11.96 -21.61 2.91
CA SER A 224 12.90 -21.14 3.93
C SER A 224 12.61 -21.69 5.33
N SER A 225 11.35 -21.99 5.68
CA SER A 225 10.99 -22.61 6.97
C SER A 225 11.60 -24.00 7.18
N TRP A 226 12.13 -24.64 6.13
CA TRP A 226 12.68 -26.00 6.17
C TRP A 226 14.18 -26.05 5.86
N ALA A 227 14.80 -24.90 5.57
CA ALA A 227 16.18 -24.83 5.08
C ALA A 227 17.21 -25.27 6.13
N ASP A 228 16.92 -25.07 7.41
CA ASP A 228 17.81 -25.41 8.53
C ASP A 228 17.53 -26.79 9.16
N GLY A 229 16.53 -27.52 8.65
CA GLY A 229 16.15 -28.84 9.14
C GLY A 229 15.46 -28.88 10.51
N ARG A 230 15.36 -27.77 11.22
CA ARG A 230 14.74 -27.74 12.57
C ARG A 230 13.25 -28.05 12.51
N ALA A 231 12.55 -27.48 11.53
CA ALA A 231 11.14 -27.78 11.30
C ALA A 231 10.90 -29.26 10.95
N LEU A 232 11.81 -29.89 10.18
CA LEU A 232 11.72 -31.34 9.91
C LEU A 232 11.91 -32.18 11.17
N CYS A 233 12.93 -31.86 11.98
CA CYS A 233 13.19 -32.57 13.23
C CYS A 233 12.00 -32.44 14.20
N CYS A 234 11.46 -31.24 14.38
CA CYS A 234 10.31 -31.02 15.24
C CYS A 234 9.05 -31.74 14.72
N LEU A 235 8.81 -31.70 13.41
CA LEU A 235 7.69 -32.43 12.81
C LEU A 235 7.78 -33.93 13.08
N LEU A 236 8.95 -34.54 12.89
CA LEU A 236 9.18 -35.96 13.16
C LEU A 236 9.05 -36.28 14.66
N ALA A 237 9.64 -35.45 15.54
CA ALA A 237 9.56 -35.61 16.99
C ALA A 237 8.12 -35.48 17.53
N SER A 238 7.21 -34.86 16.78
CA SER A 238 5.79 -34.83 17.14
C SER A 238 5.13 -36.20 17.13
N PHE A 239 5.56 -37.08 16.23
CA PHE A 239 5.00 -38.40 16.03
C PHE A 239 5.91 -39.53 16.55
N TYR A 240 7.22 -39.28 16.64
CA TYR A 240 8.23 -40.24 17.08
C TYR A 240 9.18 -39.63 18.11
N PRO A 241 8.69 -39.29 19.33
CA PRO A 241 9.51 -38.66 20.35
C PRO A 241 10.71 -39.53 20.77
N ASP A 242 10.59 -40.86 20.69
CA ASP A 242 11.66 -41.79 21.09
C ASP A 242 12.86 -41.79 20.13
N LYS A 243 12.68 -41.29 18.90
CA LYS A 243 13.74 -41.26 17.87
C LYS A 243 14.54 -39.95 17.89
N LEU A 244 14.05 -38.90 18.55
CA LEU A 244 14.61 -37.55 18.49
C LEU A 244 14.68 -36.91 19.87
N ASN A 245 15.89 -36.53 20.28
CA ASN A 245 16.06 -35.72 21.49
C ASN A 245 15.86 -34.24 21.16
N ILE A 246 14.69 -33.73 21.50
CA ILE A 246 14.22 -32.39 21.13
C ILE A 246 15.04 -31.29 21.79
N ASP A 247 15.53 -31.53 23.01
CA ASP A 247 16.34 -30.55 23.77
C ASP A 247 17.69 -30.26 23.09
N LYS A 248 18.18 -31.18 22.26
CA LYS A 248 19.43 -31.01 21.50
C LYS A 248 19.22 -30.30 20.17
N ILE A 249 18.02 -30.29 19.60
CA ILE A 249 17.75 -29.68 18.29
C ILE A 249 18.21 -28.22 18.24
N PRO A 250 17.90 -27.34 19.23
CA PRO A 250 18.41 -25.96 19.28
C PRO A 250 19.93 -25.84 19.11
N THR A 251 20.69 -26.79 19.64
CA THR A 251 22.16 -26.76 19.68
C THR A 251 22.86 -27.34 18.46
N LEU A 252 22.14 -28.02 17.57
CA LEU A 252 22.69 -28.63 16.36
C LEU A 252 22.86 -27.62 15.23
N GLU A 253 23.87 -27.85 14.40
CA GLU A 253 24.04 -27.12 13.14
C GLU A 253 22.99 -27.54 12.11
N ALA A 254 22.76 -26.68 11.11
CA ALA A 254 21.72 -26.92 10.10
C ALA A 254 21.95 -28.19 9.28
N GLU A 255 23.20 -28.54 8.96
CA GLU A 255 23.52 -29.78 8.24
C GLU A 255 23.19 -31.01 9.08
N GLU A 256 23.58 -31.01 10.36
CA GLU A 256 23.32 -32.10 11.30
C GLU A 256 21.81 -32.32 11.52
N CYS A 257 21.04 -31.22 11.64
CA CYS A 257 19.58 -31.28 11.74
C CYS A 257 18.96 -31.94 10.50
N LEU A 258 19.42 -31.56 9.31
CA LEU A 258 18.92 -32.12 8.06
C LEU A 258 19.31 -33.59 7.89
N GLU A 259 20.57 -33.95 8.15
CA GLU A 259 21.02 -35.34 8.07
C GLU A 259 20.23 -36.26 8.99
N LEU A 260 20.02 -35.82 10.24
CA LEU A 260 19.25 -36.56 11.22
C LEU A 260 17.81 -36.77 10.77
N ALA A 261 17.13 -35.70 10.34
CA ALA A 261 15.74 -35.78 9.89
C ALA A 261 15.59 -36.65 8.63
N ILE A 262 16.49 -36.50 7.66
CA ILE A 262 16.46 -37.27 6.41
C ILE A 262 16.72 -38.75 6.69
N SER A 263 17.67 -39.08 7.57
CA SER A 263 17.96 -40.45 7.98
C SER A 263 16.74 -41.10 8.62
N ILE A 264 16.07 -40.42 9.55
CA ILE A 264 14.87 -40.93 10.21
C ILE A 264 13.73 -41.11 9.20
N GLY A 265 13.53 -40.17 8.29
CA GLY A 265 12.53 -40.31 7.23
C GLY A 265 12.82 -41.50 6.31
N ALA A 266 14.09 -41.74 5.98
CA ALA A 266 14.48 -42.92 5.20
C ALA A 266 14.18 -44.23 5.95
N ASP A 267 14.46 -44.29 7.25
CA ASP A 267 14.15 -45.45 8.11
C ASP A 267 12.64 -45.70 8.22
N MET A 268 11.82 -44.65 8.12
CA MET A 268 10.36 -44.75 8.07
C MET A 268 9.82 -45.21 6.72
N GLY A 269 10.67 -45.37 5.71
CA GLY A 269 10.27 -45.81 4.37
C GLY A 269 9.79 -44.68 3.45
N VAL A 270 10.26 -43.44 3.67
CA VAL A 270 9.95 -42.33 2.76
C VAL A 270 10.46 -42.64 1.34
N GLU A 271 9.54 -42.66 0.37
CA GLU A 271 9.85 -42.93 -1.04
C GLU A 271 10.59 -41.76 -1.71
N VAL A 272 10.34 -40.54 -1.25
CA VAL A 272 10.91 -39.30 -1.81
C VAL A 272 12.34 -39.13 -1.32
N LYS A 273 13.31 -39.41 -2.18
CA LYS A 273 14.74 -39.25 -1.86
C LYS A 273 15.14 -37.78 -1.92
N VAL A 274 15.68 -37.28 -0.81
CA VAL A 274 16.21 -35.91 -0.66
C VAL A 274 17.61 -35.97 -0.04
N LYS A 275 18.41 -34.95 -0.29
CA LYS A 275 19.75 -34.76 0.28
C LYS A 275 19.83 -33.43 1.01
N VAL A 276 20.80 -33.28 1.92
CA VAL A 276 21.07 -32.02 2.63
C VAL A 276 21.23 -30.84 1.65
N ALA A 277 21.93 -31.06 0.53
CA ALA A 277 22.13 -30.05 -0.52
C ALA A 277 20.82 -29.54 -1.15
N ASP A 278 19.76 -30.35 -1.17
CA ASP A 278 18.46 -29.93 -1.71
C ASP A 278 17.78 -28.88 -0.82
N PHE A 279 18.10 -28.87 0.48
CA PHE A 279 17.59 -27.91 1.46
C PHE A 279 18.49 -26.69 1.64
N ARG A 280 19.81 -26.87 1.52
CA ARG A 280 20.80 -25.78 1.70
C ARG A 280 21.07 -24.94 0.46
N LYS A 281 20.46 -25.26 -0.68
CA LYS A 281 20.59 -24.46 -1.90
C LYS A 281 20.07 -23.04 -1.66
N GLU A 282 20.98 -22.07 -1.50
CA GLU A 282 20.68 -20.66 -1.22
C GLU A 282 19.79 -20.44 0.03
N ASP A 283 19.78 -21.40 0.96
CA ASP A 283 18.84 -21.48 2.09
C ASP A 283 17.36 -21.34 1.67
N ARG A 284 17.05 -21.75 0.42
CA ARG A 284 15.73 -21.69 -0.21
C ARG A 284 15.47 -22.97 -1.01
N PRO A 285 15.10 -24.07 -0.34
CA PRO A 285 14.79 -25.31 -1.04
C PRO A 285 13.67 -25.14 -2.08
N ASP A 286 13.65 -26.02 -3.09
CA ASP A 286 12.50 -26.11 -4.00
C ASP A 286 11.25 -26.52 -3.22
N TRP A 287 10.30 -25.60 -3.16
CA TRP A 287 9.03 -25.80 -2.45
C TRP A 287 8.26 -27.02 -2.95
N SER A 288 8.41 -27.38 -4.23
CA SER A 288 7.71 -28.52 -4.81
C SER A 288 8.25 -29.85 -4.25
N LEU A 289 9.57 -29.95 -4.08
CA LEU A 289 10.25 -31.11 -3.51
C LEU A 289 9.94 -31.24 -2.01
N VAL A 290 10.03 -30.12 -1.28
CA VAL A 290 9.73 -30.08 0.17
C VAL A 290 8.29 -30.49 0.43
N MET A 291 7.31 -29.94 -0.31
CA MET A 291 5.91 -30.36 -0.18
C MET A 291 5.71 -31.85 -0.45
N ARG A 292 6.36 -32.40 -1.47
CA ARG A 292 6.25 -33.82 -1.82
C ARG A 292 6.83 -34.71 -0.72
N TYR A 293 7.98 -34.33 -0.17
CA TYR A 293 8.63 -35.04 0.93
C TYR A 293 7.75 -35.04 2.19
N ILE A 294 7.24 -33.87 2.59
CA ILE A 294 6.36 -33.73 3.76
C ILE A 294 5.04 -34.47 3.57
N LEU A 295 4.47 -34.44 2.36
CA LEU A 295 3.27 -35.23 2.05
C LEU A 295 3.52 -36.73 2.20
N ASN A 296 4.72 -37.21 1.86
CA ASN A 296 5.07 -38.61 2.04
C ASN A 296 5.20 -38.96 3.53
N LEU A 297 5.82 -38.08 4.33
CA LEU A 297 5.81 -38.22 5.79
C LEU A 297 4.39 -38.28 6.34
N TYR A 298 3.52 -37.35 5.95
CA TYR A 298 2.11 -37.37 6.32
C TYR A 298 1.44 -38.69 5.94
N TYR A 299 1.68 -39.19 4.72
CA TYR A 299 1.11 -40.44 4.24
C TYR A 299 1.50 -41.61 5.15
N LEU A 300 2.78 -41.73 5.50
CA LEU A 300 3.29 -42.80 6.36
C LEU A 300 2.77 -42.71 7.79
N ILE A 301 2.73 -41.49 8.35
CA ILE A 301 2.20 -41.23 9.70
C ILE A 301 0.69 -41.55 9.77
N SER A 302 -0.07 -41.20 8.73
CA SER A 302 -1.52 -41.40 8.70
C SER A 302 -1.95 -42.82 8.32
N ASP A 303 -1.09 -43.63 7.68
CA ASP A 303 -1.39 -45.03 7.33
C ASP A 303 -1.20 -46.01 8.51
N GLY A 304 -0.75 -45.53 9.68
CA GLY A 304 -0.65 -46.34 10.90
C GLY A 304 0.29 -47.54 10.82
N SER A 305 1.24 -47.57 9.87
CA SER A 305 2.09 -48.74 9.61
C SER A 305 3.27 -48.89 10.60
N HIS A 306 3.52 -47.91 11.47
CA HIS A 306 4.63 -47.93 12.43
C HIS A 306 4.30 -47.27 13.78
N CYS A 307 3.25 -47.77 14.45
CA CYS A 307 3.10 -47.65 15.91
C CYS A 307 3.35 -49.01 16.55
#